data_AF-A0A8T4T2W6-F1
#
_entry.id   AF-A0A8T4T2W6-F1
#
_cell.length_a   1.000
_cell.length_b   1.000
_cell.length_c   1.000
_cell.angle_alpha   90.00
_cell.angle_beta   90.00
_cell.angle_gamma   90.00
#
_symmetry.space_group_name_H-M   'P 1'
#
loop_
_entity.id
_entity.type
_entity.pdbx_description
1 polymer ?
#
loop_
_entity_poly.entity_id
_entity_poly.type
_entity_poly.pdbx_seq_one_letter_code
_entity_poly.pdbx_strand_id
1 'polypeptide(L)'
;MANMISVRIPARMIKELRDAAKEDHYLDISEAVRSIVRDEWMKHRDPFAFHLQHLRKEISENLNQRKQEELIKELEKIRDNITHGKKE
;
A
#
# COMPACT_ATOMS: atom_id res chain seq x y z
N MET A 1 -5.40 25.66 13.01
CA MET A 1 -6.85 25.67 12.73
C MET A 1 -7.12 24.70 11.59
N ALA A 2 -8.04 23.76 11.74
CA ALA A 2 -8.45 22.91 10.63
C ALA A 2 -9.33 23.74 9.69
N ASN A 3 -8.88 23.95 8.45
CA ASN A 3 -9.63 24.72 7.46
C ASN A 3 -10.57 23.77 6.71
N MET A 4 -11.88 23.94 6.87
CA MET A 4 -12.87 23.11 6.18
C MET A 4 -13.06 23.61 4.75
N ILE A 5 -12.81 22.74 3.78
CA ILE A 5 -12.96 23.04 2.35
C ILE A 5 -14.03 22.15 1.73
N SER A 6 -14.81 22.72 0.81
CA SER A 6 -15.79 21.99 0.02
C SER A 6 -15.28 21.89 -1.41
N VAL A 7 -15.24 20.67 -1.96
CA VAL A 7 -14.72 20.40 -3.31
C VAL A 7 -15.80 19.64 -4.08
N ARG A 8 -16.06 20.07 -5.32
CA ARG A 8 -16.97 19.35 -6.22
C ARG A 8 -16.19 18.26 -6.94
N ILE A 9 -16.59 17.01 -6.73
CA ILE A 9 -15.94 15.83 -7.30
C ILE A 9 -16.94 15.09 -8.22
N PRO A 10 -16.53 14.65 -9.42
CA PRO A 10 -17.35 13.81 -10.28
C PRO A 10 -17.78 12.50 -9.60
N ALA A 11 -19.01 12.05 -9.86
CA ALA A 11 -19.56 10.85 -9.22
C ALA A 11 -18.73 9.58 -9.46
N ARG A 12 -18.10 9.46 -10.65
CA ARG A 12 -17.20 8.34 -10.97
C ARG A 12 -15.97 8.32 -10.06
N MET A 13 -15.35 9.48 -9.86
CA MET A 13 -14.18 9.63 -8.98
C MET A 13 -14.52 9.38 -7.51
N ILE A 14 -15.74 9.70 -7.06
CA ILE A 14 -16.17 9.38 -5.68
C ILE A 14 -16.15 7.87 -5.43
N LYS A 15 -16.53 7.07 -6.43
CA LYS A 15 -16.46 5.61 -6.34
C LYS A 15 -15.01 5.15 -6.24
N GLU A 16 -14.16 5.62 -7.15
CA GLU A 16 -12.72 5.29 -7.16
C GLU A 16 -12.03 5.67 -5.84
N LEU A 17 -12.30 6.86 -5.32
CA LEU A 17 -11.77 7.32 -4.03
C LEU A 17 -12.25 6.46 -2.86
N ARG A 18 -13.49 5.97 -2.90
CA ARG A 18 -14.02 5.09 -1.86
C ARG A 18 -13.35 3.71 -1.90
N ASP A 19 -13.10 3.20 -3.10
CA ASP A 19 -12.44 1.91 -3.28
C ASP A 19 -10.96 2.01 -2.84
N ALA A 20 -10.25 3.06 -3.27
CA ALA A 20 -8.89 3.35 -2.80
C ALA A 20 -8.83 3.58 -1.28
N ALA A 21 -9.81 4.27 -0.70
CA ALA A 21 -9.86 4.47 0.76
C ALA A 21 -9.96 3.16 1.53
N LYS A 22 -10.64 2.14 0.99
CA LYS A 22 -10.70 0.81 1.61
C LYS A 22 -9.40 0.04 1.46
N GLU A 23 -8.77 0.13 0.29
CA GLU A 23 -7.52 -0.56 -0.02
C GLU A 23 -6.36 -0.06 0.84
N ASP A 24 -6.23 1.26 0.98
CA ASP A 24 -5.21 1.90 1.81
C ASP A 24 -5.60 2.03 3.29
N HIS A 25 -6.74 1.44 3.69
CA HIS A 25 -7.24 1.45 5.06
C HIS A 25 -7.46 2.86 5.67
N TYR A 26 -7.87 3.83 4.86
CA TYR A 26 -8.27 5.16 5.34
C TYR A 26 -9.65 5.13 6.03
N LEU A 27 -9.84 6.01 7.01
CA LEU A 27 -11.08 6.11 7.78
C LEU A 27 -12.24 6.65 6.94
N ASP A 28 -11.95 7.64 6.09
CA ASP A 28 -12.93 8.31 5.25
C ASP A 28 -12.33 8.82 3.93
N ILE A 29 -13.22 9.28 3.04
CA ILE A 29 -12.83 9.86 1.75
C ILE A 29 -12.00 11.14 1.95
N SER A 30 -12.26 11.92 3.00
CA SER A 30 -11.52 13.15 3.28
C SER A 30 -10.08 12.88 3.66
N GLU A 31 -9.78 11.76 4.31
CA GLU A 31 -8.43 11.28 4.62
C GLU A 31 -7.71 10.84 3.36
N ALA A 32 -8.36 10.05 2.50
CA ALA A 32 -7.81 9.68 1.21
C ALA A 32 -7.45 10.91 0.37
N VAL A 33 -8.36 11.88 0.28
CA VAL A 33 -8.11 13.15 -0.44
C VAL A 33 -6.96 13.95 0.19
N ARG A 34 -6.89 14.02 1.52
CA ARG A 34 -5.76 14.67 2.22
C ARG A 34 -4.43 14.00 1.91
N SER A 35 -4.40 12.67 1.79
CA SER A 35 -3.19 11.94 1.43
C SER A 35 -2.74 12.28 0.01
N ILE A 36 -3.66 12.22 -0.97
CA ILE A 36 -3.37 12.54 -2.37
C ILE A 36 -2.84 13.97 -2.51
N VAL A 37 -3.51 14.94 -1.87
CA VAL A 37 -3.08 16.35 -1.92
C VAL A 37 -1.71 16.53 -1.28
N ARG A 38 -1.41 15.81 -0.19
CA ARG A 38 -0.08 15.84 0.44
C ARG A 38 1.00 15.29 -0.49
N ASP A 39 0.72 14.20 -1.18
CA ASP A 39 1.68 13.58 -2.10
C ASP A 39 1.98 14.49 -3.29
N GLU A 40 0.95 15.07 -3.90
CA GLU A 40 1.14 16.06 -4.98
C GLU A 40 1.85 17.32 -4.48
N TRP A 41 1.54 17.78 -3.26
CA TRP A 41 2.25 18.91 -2.68
C TRP A 41 3.74 18.62 -2.45
N MET A 42 4.07 17.44 -1.93
CA MET A 42 5.46 17.00 -1.71
C MET A 42 6.23 16.91 -3.03
N LYS A 43 5.59 16.38 -4.08
CA LYS A 43 6.16 16.31 -5.42
C LYS A 43 6.55 17.68 -5.98
N HIS A 44 5.77 18.71 -5.69
CA HIS A 44 6.08 20.09 -6.11
C HIS A 44 7.05 20.82 -5.19
N ARG A 45 6.97 20.57 -3.87
CA ARG A 45 7.78 21.27 -2.87
C ARG A 45 9.22 20.76 -2.83
N ASP A 46 9.40 19.44 -2.88
CA ASP A 46 10.71 18.80 -2.89
C ASP A 46 10.68 17.53 -3.76
N PRO A 47 10.87 17.69 -5.07
CA PRO A 47 10.84 16.57 -6.00
C PRO A 47 11.86 15.49 -5.66
N PHE A 48 13.05 15.85 -5.17
CA PHE A 48 14.11 14.88 -4.90
C PHE A 48 13.76 14.01 -3.70
N ALA A 49 13.29 14.60 -2.60
CA ALA A 49 12.85 13.84 -1.44
C ALA A 49 11.66 12.93 -1.77
N PHE A 50 10.72 13.40 -2.59
CA PHE A 50 9.58 12.61 -3.05
C PHE A 50 10.03 11.35 -3.82
N HIS A 51 10.91 11.50 -4.82
CA HIS A 51 11.41 10.36 -5.60
C HIS A 51 12.20 9.37 -4.74
N LEU A 52 13.00 9.88 -3.79
CA LEU A 52 13.75 9.02 -2.87
C LEU A 52 12.82 8.22 -1.94
N GLN A 53 11.74 8.84 -1.47
CA GLN A 53 10.73 8.16 -0.65
C GLN A 53 10.00 7.08 -1.46
N HIS A 54 9.64 7.37 -2.71
CA HIS A 54 9.01 6.40 -3.60
C HIS A 54 9.93 5.20 -3.84
N LEU A 55 11.20 5.45 -4.16
CA LEU A 55 12.19 4.40 -4.36
C LEU A 55 12.38 3.53 -3.11
N ARG A 56 12.41 4.14 -1.91
CA ARG A 56 12.46 3.37 -0.66
C ARG A 56 11.25 2.47 -0.46
N LYS A 57 10.05 2.94 -0.84
CA LYS A 57 8.82 2.17 -0.76
C LYS A 57 8.89 0.95 -1.71
N GLU A 58 9.26 1.18 -2.96
CA GLU A 58 9.43 0.11 -3.96
C GLU A 58 10.47 -0.94 -3.52
N ILE A 59 11.61 -0.51 -2.99
CA ILE A 59 12.63 -1.45 -2.49
C ILE A 59 12.07 -2.28 -1.33
N SER A 60 11.34 -1.65 -0.41
CA SER A 60 10.76 -2.33 0.75
C SER A 60 9.72 -3.36 0.35
N GLU A 61 8.85 -3.03 -0.61
CA GLU A 61 7.84 -3.94 -1.16
C GLU A 61 8.49 -5.15 -1.85
N ASN A 62 9.51 -4.91 -2.68
CA ASN A 62 10.28 -5.98 -3.33
C ASN A 62 10.96 -6.91 -2.32
N LEU A 63 11.55 -6.35 -1.24
CA LEU A 63 12.17 -7.14 -0.19
C LEU A 63 11.14 -7.98 0.59
N ASN A 64 9.95 -7.42 0.84
CA ASN A 64 8.88 -8.15 1.51
C ASN A 64 8.32 -9.28 0.64
N GLN A 65 8.18 -9.06 -0.68
CA GLN A 65 7.79 -10.12 -1.62
C GLN A 65 8.81 -11.27 -1.63
N ARG A 66 10.11 -10.97 -1.69
CA ARG A 66 11.16 -12.01 -1.63
C ARG A 66 11.10 -12.82 -0.33
N LYS A 67 10.92 -12.16 0.81
CA LYS A 67 10.74 -12.85 2.10
C LYS A 67 9.51 -13.73 2.12
N GLN A 68 8.42 -13.29 1.50
CA GLN A 68 7.19 -14.06 1.41
C GLN A 68 7.37 -15.32 0.57
N GLU A 69 8.10 -15.25 -0.55
CA GLU A 69 8.46 -16.41 -1.37
C GLU A 69 9.35 -17.41 -0.62
N GLU A 70 10.31 -16.92 0.16
CA GLU A 70 11.15 -17.76 1.02
C GLU A 70 10.32 -18.49 2.09
N LEU A 71 9.40 -17.79 2.75
CA LEU A 71 8.45 -18.35 3.71
C LEU A 71 7.55 -19.43 3.09
N ILE A 72 7.07 -19.21 1.85
CA ILE A 72 6.26 -20.21 1.13
C ILE A 72 7.07 -21.48 0.90
N LYS A 73 8.33 -21.38 0.47
CA LYS A 73 9.21 -22.54 0.26
C LYS A 73 9.49 -23.30 1.56
N GLU A 74 9.64 -22.61 2.68
CA GLU A 74 9.80 -23.25 3.99
C GLU A 74 8.53 -23.99 4.41
N LEU A 75 7.36 -23.39 4.23
CA LEU A 75 6.08 -24.04 4.50
C LEU A 75 5.85 -25.28 3.63
N GLU A 76 6.23 -25.24 2.34
CA GLU A 76 6.18 -26.39 1.45
C GLU A 76 7.10 -27.53 1.92
N LYS A 77 8.34 -27.21 2.32
CA LYS A 77 9.24 -28.22 2.91
C LYS A 77 8.66 -28.86 4.17
N ILE A 78 8.07 -28.07 5.06
CA ILE A 78 7.44 -28.58 6.28
C ILE A 78 6.25 -29.48 5.92
N ARG A 79 5.40 -29.07 4.98
CA ARG A 79 4.27 -29.88 4.48
C ARG A 79 4.75 -31.21 3.91
N ASP A 80 5.80 -31.20 3.10
CA ASP A 80 6.31 -32.38 2.42
C ASP A 80 6.92 -33.37 3.44
N ASN A 81 7.63 -32.86 4.45
CA ASN A 81 8.12 -33.67 5.57
C ASN A 81 7.00 -34.31 6.40
N ILE A 82 5.90 -33.59 6.66
CA ILE A 82 4.74 -34.13 7.41
C ILE A 82 3.97 -35.18 6.60
N THR A 83 3.83 -34.98 5.28
CA THR A 83 3.07 -35.88 4.41
C THR A 83 3.84 -37.15 4.05
N HIS A 84 5.16 -37.08 3.92
CA HIS A 84 6.01 -38.22 3.59
C HIS A 84 6.48 -38.99 4.84
N GLY A 85 6.49 -38.36 6.01
CA GLY A 85 6.80 -39.00 7.30
C GLY A 85 5.68 -39.86 7.90
N LYS A 86 4.52 -39.99 7.23
CA LYS A 86 3.40 -40.85 7.67
C LYS A 86 3.42 -42.28 7.09
N LYS A 87 4.56 -42.72 6.51
CA LYS A 87 4.71 -44.03 5.88
C LYS A 87 5.50 -45.06 6.68
N GLU A 88 5.79 -44.81 7.95
CA GLU A 88 6.35 -45.81 8.88
C GLU A 88 5.32 -46.21 9.94
#